data_AF-A0A443ZRC5-F1
#
_entry.id   AF-A0A443ZRC5-F1
#
_cell.length_a   1.000
_cell.length_b   1.000
_cell.length_c   1.000
_cell.angle_alpha   90.00
_cell.angle_beta   90.00
_cell.angle_gamma   90.00
#
_symmetry.space_group_name_H-M   'P 1'
#
loop_
_entity.id
_entity.type
_entity.pdbx_description
1 polymer ?
#
loop_
_entity_poly.entity_id
_entity_poly.type
_entity_poly.pdbx_seq_one_letter_code
_entity_poly.pdbx_strand_id
1 'polypeptide(L)'
;MKSQRPVNLDLRTIKLPITGVTSFLHRVSGIILFLGLGFMLYALGKSLGSEEGFAEVKACLTSPLAKFVAWGLLSALLYHLVAGVRHLIMDMGIGETLEGGRLGSKIIIAASVVLIVLAGVWIW
;
A
#
# COMPACT_ATOMS: atom_id res chain seq x y z
N MET A 1 10.70 -40.72 19.19
CA MET A 1 10.82 -39.31 18.75
C MET A 1 10.72 -39.26 17.23
N LYS A 2 9.77 -38.50 16.66
CA LYS A 2 9.77 -38.25 15.20
C LYS A 2 10.94 -37.32 14.87
N SER A 3 11.88 -37.79 14.05
CA SER A 3 12.97 -36.97 13.51
C SER A 3 12.40 -35.98 12.48
N GLN A 4 12.14 -34.73 12.88
CA GLN A 4 11.85 -33.67 11.92
C GLN A 4 13.13 -33.23 11.22
N ARG A 5 13.10 -33.24 9.89
CA ARG A 5 14.23 -32.75 9.08
C ARG A 5 14.30 -31.23 9.17
N PRO A 6 15.51 -30.64 9.17
CA PRO A 6 15.67 -29.19 9.14
C PRO A 6 15.15 -28.63 7.81
N VAL A 7 14.55 -27.43 7.87
CA VAL A 7 14.04 -26.69 6.72
C VAL A 7 14.82 -25.37 6.61
N ASN A 8 15.32 -25.04 5.41
CA ASN A 8 15.96 -23.75 5.20
C ASN A 8 14.91 -22.65 4.98
N LEU A 9 14.61 -21.88 6.03
CA LEU A 9 13.71 -20.72 6.01
C LEU A 9 14.40 -19.44 6.51
N ASP A 10 15.74 -19.40 6.48
CA ASP A 10 16.44 -18.16 6.77
C ASP A 10 16.29 -17.18 5.59
N LEU A 11 15.31 -16.29 5.69
CA LEU A 11 15.00 -15.28 4.67
C LEU A 11 16.18 -14.35 4.36
N ARG A 12 17.15 -14.22 5.26
CA ARG A 12 18.35 -13.40 5.04
C ARG A 12 19.28 -14.02 3.99
N THR A 13 19.19 -15.33 3.79
CA THR A 13 19.96 -16.07 2.77
C THR A 13 19.27 -16.09 1.40
N ILE A 14 17.97 -15.74 1.33
CA ILE A 14 17.16 -15.84 0.13
C ILE A 14 17.07 -14.47 -0.55
N LYS A 15 17.51 -14.38 -1.82
CA LYS A 15 17.39 -13.17 -2.64
C LYS A 15 16.07 -13.16 -3.39
N LEU A 16 15.15 -12.30 -2.97
CA LEU A 16 13.87 -12.11 -3.67
C LEU A 16 14.06 -11.31 -4.96
N PRO A 17 13.50 -11.75 -6.11
CA PRO A 17 13.44 -10.93 -7.30
C PRO A 17 12.50 -9.74 -7.09
N ILE A 18 12.60 -8.70 -7.92
CA ILE A 18 11.75 -7.51 -7.86
C ILE A 18 10.25 -7.85 -7.88
N THR A 19 9.85 -8.90 -8.61
CA THR A 19 8.47 -9.41 -8.66
C THR A 19 8.01 -9.99 -7.32
N GLY A 20 8.91 -10.60 -6.56
CA GLY A 20 8.63 -11.10 -5.22
C GLY A 20 8.46 -9.96 -4.22
N VAL A 21 9.30 -8.93 -4.31
CA VAL A 21 9.21 -7.73 -3.47
C VAL A 21 7.90 -6.98 -3.74
N THR A 22 7.53 -6.76 -5.01
CA THR A 22 6.28 -6.04 -5.34
C THR A 22 5.03 -6.80 -4.89
N SER A 23 5.02 -8.14 -5.03
CA SER A 23 3.93 -8.97 -4.51
C SER A 23 3.83 -8.91 -2.98
N PHE A 24 4.96 -8.90 -2.28
CA PHE A 24 4.97 -8.77 -0.81
C PHE A 24 4.43 -7.41 -0.38
N LEU A 25 4.89 -6.33 -1.00
CA LEU A 25 4.41 -4.97 -0.70
C LEU A 25 2.92 -4.80 -0.99
N HIS A 26 2.38 -5.43 -2.04
CA HIS A 26 0.95 -5.39 -2.34
C HIS A 26 0.11 -6.05 -1.22
N ARG A 27 0.61 -7.16 -0.65
CA ARG A 27 -0.03 -7.81 0.50
C ARG A 27 0.04 -6.93 1.75
N VAL A 28 1.21 -6.38 2.05
CA VAL A 28 1.39 -5.49 3.21
C VAL A 28 0.51 -4.24 3.09
N SER A 29 0.42 -3.63 1.91
CA SER A 29 -0.44 -2.47 1.70
C SER A 29 -1.93 -2.80 1.90
N GLY A 30 -2.37 -3.99 1.48
CA GLY A 30 -3.74 -4.46 1.75
C GLY A 30 -4.05 -4.60 3.24
N ILE A 31 -3.10 -5.12 4.04
CA ILE A 31 -3.24 -5.21 5.50
C ILE A 31 -3.31 -3.81 6.13
N ILE A 32 -2.43 -2.90 5.71
CA ILE A 32 -2.42 -1.51 6.18
C ILE A 32 -3.77 -0.85 5.90
N LEU A 33 -4.32 -1.03 4.69
CA LEU A 33 -5.61 -0.47 4.31
C LEU A 33 -6.76 -1.06 5.12
N PHE A 34 -6.77 -2.38 5.34
CA PHE A 34 -7.80 -3.02 6.13
C PHE A 34 -7.85 -2.46 7.56
N LEU A 35 -6.69 -2.31 8.20
CA LEU A 35 -6.59 -1.71 9.53
C LEU A 35 -6.92 -0.21 9.51
N GLY A 36 -6.45 0.50 8.49
CA GLY A 36 -6.67 1.95 8.32
C GLY A 36 -8.11 2.32 8.02
N LEU A 37 -8.89 1.43 7.42
CA LEU A 37 -10.29 1.68 7.05
C LEU A 37 -11.14 2.09 8.25
N GLY A 38 -10.94 1.46 9.41
CA GLY A 38 -11.67 1.83 10.63
C GLY A 38 -11.42 3.27 11.07
N PHE A 39 -10.16 3.71 11.02
CA PHE A 39 -9.78 5.10 11.33
C PHE A 39 -10.38 6.08 10.32
N MET A 40 -10.32 5.75 9.03
CA MET A 40 -10.85 6.59 7.95
C MET A 40 -12.37 6.73 8.05
N LEU A 41 -13.10 5.63 8.32
CA LEU A 41 -14.55 5.67 8.50
C LEU A 41 -14.96 6.45 9.76
N TYR A 42 -14.20 6.34 10.85
CA TYR A 42 -14.43 7.15 12.05
C TYR A 42 -14.25 8.65 11.75
N ALA A 43 -13.14 9.03 11.11
CA ALA A 43 -12.88 10.42 10.74
C ALA A 43 -13.94 10.95 9.77
N LEU A 44 -14.35 10.16 8.78
CA LEU A 44 -15.41 10.49 7.84
C LEU A 44 -16.75 10.69 8.55
N GLY A 45 -17.16 9.73 9.38
CA GLY A 45 -18.42 9.79 10.12
C GLY A 45 -18.47 11.01 11.04
N LYS A 46 -17.37 11.30 11.76
CA LYS A 46 -17.25 12.50 12.59
C LYS A 46 -17.33 13.79 11.78
N SER A 47 -16.66 13.83 10.61
CA SER A 47 -16.65 15.00 9.74
C SER A 47 -18.02 15.34 9.15
N LEU A 48 -18.91 14.35 9.03
CA LEU A 48 -20.26 14.52 8.49
C LEU A 48 -21.33 14.70 9.57
N GLY A 49 -21.00 14.49 10.85
CA GLY A 49 -21.98 14.46 11.94
C GLY A 49 -22.44 15.83 12.43
N SER A 50 -21.56 16.83 12.45
CA SER A 50 -21.89 18.22 12.79
C SER A 50 -20.80 19.19 12.31
N GLU A 51 -21.07 20.50 12.40
CA GLU A 51 -20.09 21.54 12.10
C GLU A 51 -18.88 21.47 13.04
N GLU A 52 -19.12 21.25 14.34
CA GLU A 52 -18.06 21.07 15.34
C GLU A 52 -17.23 19.82 15.05
N GLY A 53 -17.90 18.70 14.70
CA GLY A 53 -17.22 17.46 14.31
C GLY A 53 -16.32 17.63 13.10
N PHE A 54 -16.78 18.37 12.08
CA PHE A 54 -15.96 18.75 10.93
C PHE A 54 -14.75 19.62 11.34
N ALA A 55 -14.97 20.64 12.17
CA ALA A 55 -13.91 21.52 12.65
C ALA A 55 -12.84 20.76 13.45
N GLU A 56 -13.23 19.79 14.27
CA GLU A 56 -12.30 18.94 15.03
C GLU A 56 -11.44 18.05 14.11
N VAL A 57 -12.06 17.40 13.11
CA VAL A 57 -11.31 16.57 12.13
C VAL A 57 -10.36 17.45 11.32
N LYS A 58 -10.82 18.62 10.87
CA LYS A 58 -10.00 19.61 10.16
C LYS A 58 -8.81 20.04 11.01
N ALA A 59 -9.03 20.37 12.29
CA ALA A 59 -7.96 20.76 13.21
C ALA A 59 -6.97 19.62 13.42
N CYS A 60 -7.44 18.39 13.62
CA CYS A 60 -6.58 17.21 13.73
C CYS A 60 -5.66 17.04 12.52
N LEU A 61 -6.20 17.19 11.30
CA LEU A 61 -5.45 17.08 10.04
C LEU A 61 -4.44 18.22 9.80
N THR A 62 -4.39 19.25 10.66
CA THR A 62 -3.30 20.24 10.63
C THR A 62 -2.03 19.72 11.31
N SER A 63 -2.14 18.72 12.20
CA SER A 63 -1.00 18.14 12.90
C SER A 63 -0.05 17.42 11.93
N PRO A 64 1.27 17.64 12.00
CA PRO A 64 2.24 16.93 11.18
C PRO A 64 2.12 15.40 11.30
N LEU A 65 1.81 14.89 12.50
CA LEU A 65 1.63 13.45 12.72
C LEU A 65 0.38 12.93 12.00
N ALA A 66 -0.74 13.65 12.08
CA ALA A 66 -1.97 13.27 11.40
C ALA A 66 -1.81 13.32 9.88
N LYS A 67 -1.13 14.35 9.34
CA LYS A 67 -0.75 14.43 7.92
C LYS A 67 0.12 13.26 7.50
N PHE A 68 1.11 12.88 8.32
CA PHE A 68 1.97 11.72 8.05
C PHE A 68 1.19 10.41 8.02
N VAL A 69 0.27 10.18 8.96
CA VAL A 69 -0.60 9.00 8.96
C VAL A 69 -1.52 9.00 7.74
N ALA A 70 -2.16 10.12 7.42
CA ALA A 70 -3.02 10.25 6.24
C ALA A 70 -2.24 9.98 4.95
N TRP A 71 -1.03 10.51 4.83
CA TRP A 71 -0.14 10.26 3.70
C TRP A 71 0.31 8.80 3.63
N GLY A 72 0.63 8.16 4.77
CA GLY A 72 0.96 6.74 4.82
C GLY A 72 -0.18 5.84 4.34
N LEU A 73 -1.41 6.12 4.79
CA LEU A 73 -2.61 5.40 4.34
C LEU A 73 -2.89 5.62 2.85
N LEU A 74 -2.81 6.87 2.38
CA LEU A 74 -2.99 7.18 0.96
C LEU A 74 -1.89 6.56 0.10
N SER A 75 -0.66 6.50 0.59
CA SER A 75 0.46 5.85 -0.09
C SER A 75 0.24 4.33 -0.21
N ALA A 76 -0.23 3.69 0.86
CA ALA A 76 -0.61 2.28 0.83
C ALA A 76 -1.74 2.03 -0.19
N LEU A 77 -2.75 2.92 -0.24
CA LEU A 77 -3.85 2.85 -1.19
C LEU A 77 -3.35 2.93 -2.63
N LEU A 78 -2.56 3.95 -2.95
CA LEU A 78 -2.06 4.20 -4.30
C LEU A 78 -1.17 3.04 -4.77
N TYR A 79 -0.26 2.56 -3.92
CA TYR A 79 0.55 1.39 -4.25
C TYR A 79 -0.32 0.14 -4.46
N HIS A 80 -1.26 -0.13 -3.55
CA HIS A 80 -2.14 -1.30 -3.64
C HIS A 80 -2.97 -1.28 -4.92
N LEU A 81 -3.51 -0.12 -5.29
CA LEU A 81 -4.29 0.10 -6.49
C LEU A 81 -3.46 -0.15 -7.75
N VAL A 82 -2.28 0.48 -7.88
CA VAL A 82 -1.41 0.32 -9.05
C VAL A 82 -0.98 -1.14 -9.21
N ALA A 83 -0.56 -1.79 -8.11
CA ALA A 83 -0.19 -3.20 -8.13
C ALA A 83 -1.39 -4.11 -8.46
N GLY A 84 -2.58 -3.80 -7.93
CA GLY A 84 -3.83 -4.50 -8.20
C GLY A 84 -4.26 -4.40 -9.66
N VAL A 85 -4.16 -3.21 -10.27
CA VAL A 85 -4.42 -3.02 -11.71
C VAL A 85 -3.47 -3.87 -12.55
N ARG A 86 -2.18 -3.95 -12.19
CA ARG A 86 -1.27 -4.88 -12.88
C ARG A 86 -1.72 -6.33 -12.72
N HIS A 87 -2.16 -6.75 -11.54
CA HIS A 87 -2.69 -8.10 -11.34
C HIS A 87 -3.86 -8.37 -12.27
N LEU A 88 -4.85 -7.48 -12.35
CA LEU A 88 -5.99 -7.61 -13.26
C LEU A 88 -5.56 -7.67 -14.73
N ILE A 89 -4.57 -6.87 -15.15
CA ILE A 89 -4.02 -6.93 -16.52
C ILE A 89 -3.37 -8.30 -16.79
N MET A 90 -2.62 -8.83 -15.83
CA MET A 90 -2.03 -10.17 -15.96
C MET A 90 -3.10 -11.25 -16.00
N ASP A 91 -4.16 -11.15 -15.20
CA ASP A 91 -5.28 -12.10 -15.21
C ASP A 91 -6.02 -12.13 -16.55
N MET A 92 -5.85 -11.10 -17.39
CA MET A 92 -6.32 -11.05 -18.78
C MET A 92 -5.34 -11.68 -19.79
N GLY A 93 -4.25 -12.30 -19.35
CA GLY A 93 -3.23 -12.91 -20.21
C GLY A 93 -2.15 -11.95 -20.70
N ILE A 94 -2.08 -10.71 -20.18
CA ILE A 94 -1.18 -9.66 -20.69
C ILE A 94 0.05 -9.52 -19.77
N GLY A 95 1.24 -9.74 -20.31
CA GLY A 95 2.51 -9.51 -19.60
C GLY A 95 2.89 -10.59 -18.58
N GLU A 96 2.42 -11.82 -18.78
CA GLU A 96 2.65 -12.97 -17.88
C GLU A 96 4.07 -13.57 -17.95
N THR A 97 4.87 -13.19 -18.94
CA THR A 97 6.25 -13.66 -19.08
C THR A 97 7.13 -13.15 -17.94
N LEU A 98 8.27 -13.81 -17.69
CA LEU A 98 9.23 -13.35 -16.67
C LEU A 98 9.72 -11.92 -16.94
N GLU A 99 9.95 -11.59 -18.21
CA GLU A 99 10.35 -10.25 -18.65
C GLU A 99 9.22 -9.24 -18.45
N GLY A 100 7.99 -9.60 -18.84
CA GLY A 100 6.79 -8.80 -18.60
C GLY A 100 6.56 -8.54 -17.11
N GLY A 101 6.76 -9.55 -16.26
CA GLY A 101 6.65 -9.43 -14.82
C GLY A 101 7.69 -8.48 -14.22
N ARG A 102 8.94 -8.54 -14.69
CA ARG A 102 10.01 -7.62 -14.27
C ARG A 102 9.73 -6.19 -14.72
N LEU A 103 9.30 -5.99 -15.97
CA LEU A 103 8.94 -4.68 -16.50
C LEU A 103 7.75 -4.09 -15.74
N GLY A 104 6.67 -4.86 -15.58
CA GLY A 104 5.49 -4.45 -14.82
C GLY A 104 5.81 -4.09 -13.37
N SER A 105 6.72 -4.82 -12.72
CA SER A 105 7.18 -4.48 -11.36
C SER A 105 7.92 -3.13 -11.30
N LYS A 106 8.75 -2.82 -12.31
CA LYS A 106 9.39 -1.49 -12.42
C LYS A 106 8.37 -0.39 -12.65
N ILE A 107 7.37 -0.63 -13.50
CA ILE A 107 6.29 0.31 -13.78
C ILE A 107 5.47 0.58 -12.51
N ILE A 108 5.09 -0.45 -11.75
CA ILE A 108 4.40 -0.27 -10.46
C ILE A 108 5.19 0.67 -9.56
N ILE A 109 6.48 0.41 -9.38
CA ILE A 109 7.33 1.21 -8.47
C ILE A 109 7.40 2.66 -8.96
N ALA A 110 7.69 2.89 -10.23
CA ALA A 110 7.79 4.24 -10.79
C ALA A 110 6.46 5.01 -10.67
N ALA A 111 5.35 4.41 -11.09
CA ALA A 111 4.02 5.04 -11.01
C ALA A 111 3.61 5.30 -9.56
N SER A 112 3.84 4.34 -8.66
CA SER A 112 3.51 4.50 -7.24
C SER A 112 4.33 5.61 -6.61
N VAL A 113 5.63 5.71 -6.89
CA VAL A 113 6.48 6.79 -6.36
C VAL A 113 5.97 8.16 -6.80
N VAL A 114 5.64 8.32 -8.09
CA VAL A 114 5.07 9.59 -8.60
C VAL A 114 3.77 9.93 -7.87
N LEU A 115 2.83 8.98 -7.78
CA LEU A 115 1.54 9.20 -7.12
C LEU A 115 1.70 9.51 -5.62
N ILE A 116 2.61 8.82 -4.93
CA ILE A 116 2.89 9.01 -3.50
C ILE A 116 3.50 10.39 -3.23
N VAL A 117 4.40 10.86 -4.11
CA VAL A 117 4.96 12.21 -4.00
C VAL A 117 3.90 13.26 -4.25
N LEU A 118 3.07 13.10 -5.29
CA LEU A 118 1.95 14.01 -5.57
C LEU A 118 0.95 14.06 -4.42
N ALA A 119 0.64 12.91 -3.81
CA ALA A 119 -0.18 12.83 -2.60
C ALA A 119 0.46 13.57 -1.42
N GLY A 120 1.78 13.49 -1.27
CA GLY A 120 2.52 14.30 -0.29
C GLY A 120 2.37 15.80 -0.56
N VAL A 121 2.57 16.24 -1.80
CA VAL A 121 2.37 17.65 -2.18
C VAL A 121 0.93 18.12 -1.92
N TRP A 122 -0.06 17.24 -2.10
CA TRP A 122 -1.46 17.60 -1.86
C TRP A 122 -1.83 17.70 -0.36
N ILE A 123 -1.23 16.87 0.50
CA ILE A 123 -1.54 16.83 1.93
C ILE A 123 -0.86 17.97 2.70
N TRP A 124 0.32 18.40 2.26
CA TRP A 124 1.08 19.46 2.92
C TRP A 124 0.77 20.84 2.38
#